data_AF-A0A9K3P2S4-F1
#
_entry.id   AF-A0A9K3P2S4-F1
#
_cell.length_a   1.000
_cell.length_b   1.000
_cell.length_c   1.000
_cell.angle_alpha   90.00
_cell.angle_beta   90.00
_cell.angle_gamma   90.00
#
_symmetry.space_group_name_H-M   'P 1'
#
loop_
_entity.id
_entity.type
_entity.pdbx_description
1 polymer ?
#
loop_
_entity_poly.entity_id
_entity_poly.type
_entity_poly.pdbx_seq_one_letter_code
_entity_poly.pdbx_strand_id
1 'polypeptide(L)'
;MDPPSGSAEPPAPPGPSQPTTTTITTNQRSQTTTTQPLSRYESQKRRDWNTFLQYLKNHKPPLTLSRCSGAHVIEFLKYLDQFGKTKVHVSGCAYFGHPNPPAPCACPLRQAWGSLDALIGRLRAAYEENGGQPESNPFGARAVRIYLREVKDSQAKARGVPYEKKKRKRAAAGGSGSGGGSSSGAAVRVEDDDGGGGGGDGEGDGGGIISSSEVVVPVTSTV
;
A
#
# COMPACT_ATOMS: atom_id res chain seq x y z
N MET A 1 12.14 -75.87 -64.38
CA MET A 1 13.32 -75.12 -64.83
C MET A 1 13.11 -73.67 -64.39
N ASP A 2 13.78 -73.29 -63.31
CA ASP A 2 14.13 -71.89 -62.94
C ASP A 2 15.09 -71.30 -64.00
N PRO A 3 15.50 -69.99 -64.00
CA PRO A 3 15.14 -68.80 -63.18
C PRO A 3 15.17 -67.48 -64.07
N PRO A 4 15.70 -66.27 -63.70
CA PRO A 4 15.76 -65.49 -62.43
C PRO A 4 15.37 -63.97 -62.54
N SER A 5 15.34 -63.31 -61.37
CA SER A 5 15.74 -61.90 -61.05
C SER A 5 14.99 -60.72 -61.68
N GLY A 6 14.49 -59.71 -60.98
CA GLY A 6 14.76 -59.22 -59.62
C GLY A 6 15.21 -57.76 -59.68
N SER A 7 14.44 -56.83 -59.12
CA SER A 7 14.90 -55.54 -58.57
C SER A 7 13.77 -54.89 -57.75
N ALA A 8 14.12 -54.48 -56.53
CA ALA A 8 13.24 -53.83 -55.56
C ALA A 8 13.49 -52.31 -55.57
N GLU A 9 12.41 -51.52 -55.44
CA GLU A 9 12.44 -50.10 -55.08
C GLU A 9 11.32 -49.85 -54.04
N PRO A 10 11.57 -49.11 -52.94
CA PRO A 10 10.61 -48.94 -51.85
C PRO A 10 9.64 -47.76 -52.05
N PRO A 11 8.34 -47.89 -51.71
CA PRO A 11 7.39 -46.79 -51.81
C PRO A 11 7.29 -45.91 -50.54
N ALA A 12 7.02 -44.63 -50.79
CA ALA A 12 6.74 -43.55 -49.84
C ALA A 12 5.45 -43.76 -49.01
N PRO A 13 5.27 -43.05 -47.88
CA PRO A 13 4.12 -43.25 -47.00
C PRO A 13 2.90 -42.39 -47.37
N PRO A 14 1.68 -42.89 -47.13
CA PRO A 14 0.51 -42.05 -46.89
C PRO A 14 0.01 -42.18 -45.43
N GLY A 15 -0.40 -41.05 -44.82
CA GLY A 15 -1.42 -41.06 -43.74
C GLY A 15 -2.81 -41.41 -44.33
N PRO A 16 -3.96 -41.25 -43.63
CA PRO A 16 -4.21 -40.67 -42.30
C PRO A 16 -5.09 -41.58 -41.39
N SER A 17 -5.37 -41.16 -40.16
CA SER A 17 -6.67 -41.23 -39.44
C SER A 17 -6.54 -41.49 -37.93
N GLN A 18 -7.29 -40.68 -37.16
CA GLN A 18 -7.63 -40.81 -35.73
C GLN A 18 -8.49 -42.09 -35.47
N PRO A 19 -8.98 -42.44 -34.26
CA PRO A 19 -8.89 -41.78 -32.94
C PRO A 19 -8.53 -42.74 -31.77
N THR A 20 -8.23 -42.21 -30.58
CA THR A 20 -8.91 -42.60 -29.32
C THR A 20 -8.36 -41.83 -28.12
N THR A 21 -9.29 -41.21 -27.42
CA THR A 21 -9.19 -40.57 -26.11
C THR A 21 -8.53 -41.48 -25.09
N THR A 22 -7.46 -41.03 -24.44
CA THR A 22 -7.06 -41.53 -23.13
C THR A 22 -6.65 -40.34 -22.27
N THR A 23 -7.53 -40.02 -21.34
CA THR A 23 -7.36 -39.04 -20.27
C THR A 23 -6.16 -39.44 -19.41
N ILE A 24 -5.07 -38.69 -19.50
CA ILE A 24 -4.00 -38.70 -18.49
C ILE A 24 -4.00 -37.30 -17.87
N THR A 25 -4.64 -37.21 -16.70
CA THR A 25 -4.63 -36.01 -15.85
C THR A 25 -3.23 -35.86 -15.25
N THR A 26 -2.35 -35.15 -15.94
CA THR A 26 -1.09 -34.67 -15.35
C THR A 26 -1.38 -33.44 -14.49
N ASN A 27 -1.46 -33.68 -13.19
CA ASN A 27 -1.42 -32.67 -12.15
C ASN A 27 -0.06 -31.95 -12.18
N GLN A 28 0.00 -30.77 -12.80
CA GLN A 28 1.09 -29.83 -12.56
C GLN A 28 0.52 -28.41 -12.44
N ARG A 29 -0.25 -28.20 -11.36
CA ARG A 29 -0.51 -26.87 -10.84
C ARG A 29 0.69 -26.48 -9.99
N SER A 30 1.47 -25.54 -10.51
CA SER A 30 2.52 -24.83 -9.79
C SER A 30 2.01 -24.46 -8.39
N GLN A 31 2.65 -25.04 -7.37
CA GLN A 31 2.38 -24.75 -5.98
C GLN A 31 2.75 -23.29 -5.74
N THR A 32 1.75 -22.42 -5.64
CA THR A 32 1.91 -21.09 -5.05
C THR A 32 2.18 -21.30 -3.56
N THR A 33 3.46 -21.40 -3.19
CA THR A 33 3.85 -21.31 -1.79
C THR A 33 3.47 -19.92 -1.29
N THR A 34 2.54 -19.87 -0.34
CA THR A 34 2.02 -18.66 0.32
C THR A 34 3.04 -18.01 1.26
N THR A 35 4.34 -18.14 0.96
CA THR A 35 5.46 -17.67 1.77
C THR A 35 6.12 -16.42 1.19
N GLN A 36 5.39 -15.44 0.66
CA GLN A 36 6.05 -14.26 0.06
C GLN A 36 5.52 -12.84 0.43
N PRO A 37 4.77 -12.59 1.53
CA PRO A 37 4.57 -11.22 2.02
C PRO A 37 5.80 -10.67 2.75
N LEU A 38 6.46 -11.48 3.58
CA LEU A 38 7.63 -11.06 4.37
C LEU A 38 8.82 -10.73 3.46
N SER A 39 9.17 -11.60 2.52
CA SER A 39 10.28 -11.40 1.57
C SER A 39 10.15 -10.10 0.73
N ARG A 40 8.93 -9.76 0.28
CA ARG A 40 8.66 -8.49 -0.43
C ARG A 40 8.90 -7.28 0.47
N TYR A 41 8.37 -7.32 1.69
CA TYR A 41 8.56 -6.24 2.66
C TYR A 41 10.05 -6.07 3.00
N GLU A 42 10.74 -7.17 3.28
CA GLU A 42 12.16 -7.22 3.62
C GLU A 42 13.06 -6.66 2.51
N SER A 43 12.82 -7.08 1.26
CA SER A 43 13.56 -6.54 0.11
C SER A 43 13.31 -5.05 -0.10
N GLN A 44 12.07 -4.59 0.08
CA GLN A 44 11.76 -3.15 0.01
C GLN A 44 12.47 -2.37 1.12
N LYS A 45 12.40 -2.85 2.35
CA LYS A 45 13.06 -2.25 3.51
C LYS A 45 14.57 -2.13 3.30
N ARG A 46 15.21 -3.19 2.77
CA ARG A 46 16.64 -3.18 2.45
C ARG A 46 17.00 -2.16 1.38
N ARG A 47 16.19 -2.02 0.32
CA ARG A 47 16.40 -1.00 -0.72
C ARG A 47 16.28 0.42 -0.17
N ASP A 48 15.26 0.66 0.64
CA ASP A 48 15.02 1.96 1.24
C ASP A 48 16.16 2.33 2.20
N TRP A 49 16.62 1.37 3.01
CA TRP A 49 17.76 1.52 3.90
C TRP A 49 19.04 1.87 3.13
N ASN A 50 19.37 1.11 2.09
CA ASN A 50 20.55 1.38 1.26
C ASN A 50 20.48 2.76 0.59
N THR A 51 19.29 3.14 0.12
CA THR A 51 19.06 4.48 -0.47
C THR A 51 19.32 5.57 0.56
N PHE A 52 18.85 5.39 1.80
CA PHE A 52 19.09 6.34 2.88
C PHE A 52 20.57 6.41 3.28
N LEU A 53 21.26 5.27 3.37
CA LEU A 53 22.71 5.26 3.61
C LEU A 53 23.49 5.98 2.51
N GLN A 54 23.07 5.81 1.25
CA GLN A 54 23.67 6.53 0.13
C GLN A 54 23.42 8.04 0.22
N TYR A 55 22.21 8.45 0.63
CA TYR A 55 21.90 9.85 0.90
C TYR A 55 22.85 10.46 1.94
N LEU A 56 23.09 9.76 3.07
CA LEU A 56 24.01 10.24 4.11
C LEU A 56 25.45 10.37 3.62
N LYS A 57 25.93 9.42 2.81
CA LYS A 57 27.27 9.47 2.19
C LYS A 57 27.44 10.65 1.23
N ASN A 58 26.37 10.98 0.50
CA ASN A 58 26.38 12.07 -0.48
C ASN A 58 26.17 13.45 0.15
N HIS A 59 25.79 13.51 1.43
CA HIS A 59 25.62 14.76 2.15
C HIS A 59 26.96 15.52 2.27
N LYS A 60 26.91 16.85 2.28
CA LYS A 60 28.09 17.72 2.40
C LYS A 60 27.93 18.63 3.62
N PRO A 61 28.66 18.39 4.72
CA PRO A 61 29.70 17.37 4.93
C PRO A 61 29.13 15.93 5.04
N PRO A 62 29.93 14.88 4.79
CA PRO A 62 29.47 13.49 4.91
C PRO A 62 28.92 13.20 6.29
N LEU A 63 27.75 12.56 6.34
CA LEU A 63 27.08 12.21 7.58
C LEU A 63 27.20 10.72 7.87
N THR A 64 27.46 10.39 9.13
CA THR A 64 27.33 9.04 9.66
C THR A 64 25.95 8.87 10.29
N LEU A 65 25.48 7.63 10.43
CA LEU A 65 24.22 7.33 11.13
C LEU A 65 24.20 7.91 12.56
N SER A 66 25.33 7.87 13.26
CA SER A 66 25.45 8.40 14.63
C SER A 66 25.26 9.91 14.74
N ARG A 67 25.53 10.66 13.66
CA ARG A 67 25.32 12.11 13.57
C ARG A 67 24.02 12.46 12.83
N CYS A 68 23.29 11.46 12.36
CA CYS A 68 22.00 11.66 11.73
C CYS A 68 20.97 12.10 12.78
N SER A 69 20.08 12.99 12.38
CA SER A 69 19.04 13.55 13.24
C SER A 69 17.75 13.64 12.44
N GLY A 70 16.63 13.90 13.13
CA GLY A 70 15.33 14.06 12.48
C GLY A 70 15.32 15.14 11.39
N ALA A 71 16.19 16.15 11.45
CA ALA A 71 16.31 17.18 10.41
C ALA A 71 16.80 16.59 9.08
N HIS A 72 17.87 15.78 9.12
CA HIS A 72 18.41 15.10 7.94
C HIS A 72 17.40 14.12 7.33
N VAL A 73 16.59 13.47 8.17
CA VAL A 73 15.49 12.61 7.73
C VAL A 73 14.42 13.44 6.99
N ILE A 74 14.03 14.59 7.52
CA ILE A 74 13.04 15.48 6.87
C ILE A 74 13.57 15.97 5.51
N GLU A 75 14.84 16.34 5.43
CA GLU A 75 15.47 16.74 4.17
C GLU A 75 15.46 15.61 3.14
N PHE A 76 15.81 14.39 3.55
CA PHE A 76 15.68 13.20 2.70
C PHE A 76 14.24 12.99 2.20
N LEU A 77 13.24 13.14 3.07
CA LEU A 77 11.83 13.04 2.66
C LEU A 77 11.43 14.14 1.67
N LYS A 78 11.89 15.38 1.86
CA LYS A 78 11.64 16.49 0.92
C LYS A 78 12.28 16.26 -0.45
N TYR A 79 13.44 15.63 -0.48
CA TYR A 79 14.08 15.22 -1.73
C TYR A 79 13.25 14.15 -2.45
N LEU A 80 12.84 13.09 -1.75
CA LEU A 80 12.01 12.02 -2.33
C LEU A 80 10.65 12.52 -2.82
N ASP A 81 10.10 13.50 -2.12
CA ASP A 81 8.82 14.12 -2.45
C ASP A 81 8.80 14.77 -3.85
N GLN A 82 9.95 15.10 -4.43
CA GLN A 82 10.04 15.69 -5.78
C GLN A 82 9.74 14.69 -6.89
N PHE A 83 9.96 13.40 -6.63
CA PHE A 83 9.76 12.30 -7.60
C PHE A 83 8.38 11.65 -7.41
N GLY A 84 7.41 12.49 -7.05
CA GLY A 84 6.02 12.14 -6.82
C GLY A 84 5.26 11.66 -8.04
N LYS A 85 4.15 10.97 -7.80
CA LYS A 85 3.11 10.71 -8.83
C LYS A 85 1.78 11.38 -8.51
N THR A 86 1.63 11.98 -7.32
CA THR A 86 0.38 12.57 -6.88
C THR A 86 0.38 14.07 -7.18
N LYS A 87 -0.63 14.58 -7.89
CA LYS A 87 -0.79 16.03 -8.07
C LYS A 87 -1.20 16.66 -6.73
N VAL A 88 -0.41 17.63 -6.26
CA VAL A 88 -0.70 18.40 -5.05
C VAL A 88 -0.81 19.87 -5.42
N HIS A 89 -2.01 20.42 -5.30
CA HIS A 89 -2.30 21.80 -5.65
C HIS A 89 -1.65 22.77 -4.64
N VAL A 90 -0.99 23.80 -5.14
CA VAL A 90 -0.49 24.91 -4.31
C VAL A 90 -1.66 25.83 -3.92
N SER A 91 -1.55 26.55 -2.81
CA SER A 91 -2.65 27.37 -2.27
C SER A 91 -3.17 28.46 -3.23
N GLY A 92 -2.34 28.93 -4.18
CA GLY A 92 -2.76 29.87 -5.23
C GLY A 92 -3.38 29.23 -6.48
N CYS A 93 -3.54 27.90 -6.51
CA CYS A 93 -4.13 27.21 -7.66
C CYS A 93 -5.65 27.30 -7.62
N ALA A 94 -6.28 27.57 -8.78
CA ALA A 94 -7.75 27.58 -8.92
C ALA A 94 -8.42 26.25 -8.51
N TYR A 95 -7.68 25.15 -8.57
CA TYR A 95 -8.15 23.81 -8.22
C TYR A 95 -7.78 23.39 -6.80
N PHE A 96 -7.19 24.27 -5.98
CA PHE A 96 -6.91 23.94 -4.59
C PHE A 96 -8.22 23.58 -3.88
N GLY A 97 -8.23 22.46 -3.17
CA GLY A 97 -9.45 22.00 -2.47
C GLY A 97 -10.50 21.34 -3.36
N HIS A 98 -10.19 21.05 -4.64
CA HIS A 98 -11.11 20.37 -5.55
C HIS A 98 -10.69 18.91 -5.75
N PRO A 99 -11.50 17.90 -5.34
CA PRO A 99 -11.13 16.49 -5.45
C PRO A 99 -11.14 15.97 -6.88
N ASN A 100 -11.95 16.54 -7.75
CA ASN A 100 -11.99 16.21 -9.18
C ASN A 100 -11.91 17.50 -10.01
N PRO A 101 -10.69 18.01 -10.29
CA PRO A 101 -10.53 19.24 -11.03
C PRO A 101 -10.94 19.05 -12.51
N PRO A 102 -11.71 19.98 -13.10
CA PRO A 102 -12.24 19.85 -14.47
C PRO A 102 -11.16 20.03 -15.56
N ALA A 103 -9.97 20.51 -15.23
CA ALA A 103 -8.87 20.72 -16.16
C ALA A 103 -7.49 20.54 -15.46
N PRO A 104 -6.42 20.23 -16.22
CA PRO A 104 -5.08 20.05 -15.68
C PRO A 104 -4.47 21.37 -15.20
N CYS A 105 -3.49 21.29 -14.28
CA CYS A 105 -2.73 22.45 -13.82
C CYS A 105 -1.23 22.20 -13.73
N ALA A 106 -0.47 23.29 -13.69
CA ALA A 106 0.99 23.30 -13.56
C ALA A 106 1.50 22.98 -12.14
N CYS A 107 0.64 22.56 -11.20
CA CYS A 107 1.09 22.21 -9.86
C CYS A 107 2.04 20.99 -9.89
N PRO A 108 3.03 20.94 -8.97
CA PRO A 108 4.02 19.87 -8.95
C PRO A 108 3.41 18.51 -8.60
N LEU A 109 4.07 17.44 -9.05
CA LEU A 109 3.80 16.09 -8.59
C LEU A 109 4.62 15.81 -7.34
N ARG A 110 3.96 15.33 -6.29
CA ARG A 110 4.52 15.06 -4.97
C ARG A 110 4.29 13.60 -4.56
N GLN A 111 5.09 13.09 -3.63
CA GLN A 111 4.86 11.75 -3.10
C GLN A 111 3.58 11.76 -2.26
N ALA A 112 2.76 10.73 -2.38
CA ALA A 112 1.60 10.60 -1.50
C ALA A 112 2.09 10.52 -0.05
N TRP A 113 1.39 11.20 0.86
CA TRP A 113 1.65 11.14 2.31
C TRP A 113 1.90 9.70 2.78
N GLY A 114 1.09 8.75 2.30
CA GLY A 114 1.12 7.36 2.77
C GLY A 114 2.35 6.60 2.32
N SER A 115 2.90 6.97 1.17
CA SER A 115 4.17 6.42 0.69
C SER A 115 5.34 6.89 1.56
N LEU A 116 5.34 8.15 1.99
CA LEU A 116 6.36 8.70 2.90
C LEU A 116 6.24 8.10 4.31
N ASP A 117 5.01 7.96 4.83
CA ASP A 117 4.77 7.35 6.16
C ASP A 117 5.20 5.88 6.19
N ALA A 118 4.83 5.11 5.17
CA ALA A 118 5.23 3.71 5.04
C ALA A 118 6.76 3.55 4.89
N LEU A 119 7.42 4.46 4.17
CA LEU A 119 8.89 4.50 4.06
C LEU A 119 9.53 4.72 5.43
N ILE A 120 9.04 5.68 6.22
CA ILE A 120 9.56 5.94 7.56
C ILE A 120 9.35 4.75 8.50
N GLY A 121 8.21 4.06 8.40
CA GLY A 121 7.97 2.81 9.13
C GLY A 121 9.03 1.74 8.81
N ARG A 122 9.33 1.54 7.52
CA ARG A 122 10.38 0.59 7.09
C ARG A 122 11.77 1.01 7.56
N LEU A 123 12.11 2.30 7.48
CA LEU A 123 13.41 2.81 7.92
C LEU A 123 13.61 2.70 9.44
N ARG A 124 12.55 2.87 10.26
CA ARG A 124 12.62 2.59 11.70
C ARG A 124 12.97 1.14 11.98
N ALA A 125 12.25 0.20 11.35
CA ALA A 125 12.50 -1.23 11.50
C ALA A 125 13.93 -1.60 11.02
N ALA A 126 14.37 -1.03 9.90
CA ALA A 126 15.74 -1.24 9.41
C ALA A 126 16.79 -0.73 10.41
N TYR A 127 16.55 0.42 11.05
CA TYR A 127 17.48 0.97 12.04
C TYR A 127 17.67 0.04 13.24
N GLU A 128 16.57 -0.50 13.77
CA GLU A 128 16.57 -1.43 14.90
C GLU A 128 17.28 -2.74 14.55
N GLU A 129 17.05 -3.29 13.35
CA GLU A 129 17.73 -4.50 12.87
C GLU A 129 19.24 -4.31 12.61
N ASN A 130 19.69 -3.07 12.38
CA ASN A 130 21.11 -2.74 12.24
C ASN A 130 21.76 -2.35 13.59
N GLY A 131 21.13 -2.70 14.72
CA GLY A 131 21.66 -2.48 16.07
C GLY A 131 21.37 -1.09 16.66
N GLY A 132 20.49 -0.32 16.03
CA GLY A 132 20.06 0.97 16.53
C GLY A 132 19.06 0.85 17.68
N GLN A 133 19.17 1.72 18.69
CA GLN A 133 18.21 1.76 19.80
C GLN A 133 16.97 2.57 19.43
N PRO A 134 15.77 2.16 19.86
CA PRO A 134 14.54 2.88 19.53
C PRO A 134 14.52 4.32 20.08
N GLU A 135 15.19 4.60 21.20
CA GLU A 135 15.26 5.91 21.83
C GLU A 135 16.12 6.91 21.05
N SER A 136 17.20 6.45 20.41
CA SER A 136 18.09 7.27 19.58
C SER A 136 17.69 7.30 18.10
N ASN A 137 16.56 6.69 17.76
CA ASN A 137 16.12 6.51 16.39
C ASN A 137 15.77 7.85 15.71
N PRO A 138 16.52 8.29 14.67
CA PRO A 138 16.27 9.57 14.01
C PRO A 138 14.94 9.60 13.24
N PHE A 139 14.43 8.44 12.81
CA PHE A 139 13.14 8.32 12.12
C PHE A 139 11.95 8.34 13.10
N GLY A 140 12.20 8.10 14.39
CA GLY A 140 11.24 8.22 15.49
C GLY A 140 11.14 9.65 16.07
N ALA A 141 12.04 10.55 15.65
CA ALA A 141 12.14 11.90 16.19
C ALA A 141 10.82 12.69 16.09
N ARG A 142 10.55 13.53 17.09
CA ARG A 142 9.33 14.36 17.16
C ARG A 142 9.15 15.24 15.93
N ALA A 143 10.25 15.82 15.42
CA ALA A 143 10.23 16.66 14.23
C ALA A 143 9.69 15.90 12.99
N VAL A 144 10.10 14.65 12.79
CA VAL A 144 9.64 13.82 11.67
C VAL A 144 8.14 13.55 11.77
N ARG A 145 7.64 13.25 12.97
CA ARG A 145 6.21 13.03 13.21
C ARG A 145 5.36 14.26 12.93
N ILE A 146 5.85 15.45 13.31
CA ILE A 146 5.17 16.72 13.02
C ILE A 146 5.16 16.98 11.52
N TYR A 147 6.31 16.84 10.86
CA TYR A 147 6.42 17.00 9.41
C TYR A 147 5.44 16.10 8.64
N LEU A 148 5.36 14.80 8.96
CA LEU A 148 4.42 13.89 8.29
C LEU A 148 2.95 14.28 8.52
N ARG A 149 2.62 14.82 9.70
CA ARG A 149 1.27 15.35 9.97
C ARG A 149 0.95 16.58 9.13
N GLU A 150 1.90 17.52 9.03
CA GLU A 150 1.74 18.72 8.19
C GLU A 150 1.58 18.35 6.71
N VAL A 151 2.37 17.39 6.21
CA VAL A 151 2.23 16.87 4.83
C VAL A 151 0.88 16.21 4.63
N LYS A 152 0.37 15.44 5.60
CA LYS A 152 -0.97 14.85 5.54
C LYS A 152 -2.04 15.91 5.38
N ASP A 153 -1.99 16.92 6.24
CA ASP A 153 -2.99 17.99 6.30
C ASP A 153 -2.90 18.89 5.07
N SER A 154 -1.70 19.21 4.58
CA SER A 154 -1.51 20.00 3.37
C SER A 154 -2.04 19.26 2.13
N GLN A 155 -1.76 17.96 1.99
CA GLN A 155 -2.26 17.16 0.87
C GLN A 155 -3.77 16.98 0.93
N ALA A 156 -4.35 16.76 2.12
CA ALA A 156 -5.80 16.64 2.27
C ALA A 156 -6.53 17.93 1.86
N LYS A 157 -6.03 19.09 2.34
CA LYS A 157 -6.54 20.42 1.95
C LYS A 157 -6.38 20.66 0.46
N ALA A 158 -5.20 20.40 -0.10
CA ALA A 158 -4.91 20.63 -1.51
C ALA A 158 -5.79 19.78 -2.44
N ARG A 159 -6.09 18.55 -2.05
CA ARG A 159 -6.92 17.60 -2.82
C ARG A 159 -8.41 17.70 -2.50
N GLY A 160 -8.83 18.60 -1.61
CA GLY A 160 -10.24 18.78 -1.30
C GLY A 160 -10.92 17.58 -0.66
N VAL A 161 -10.15 16.68 -0.03
CA VAL A 161 -10.74 15.57 0.72
C VAL A 161 -11.25 16.15 2.03
N PRO A 162 -12.57 16.25 2.25
CA PRO A 162 -13.09 16.78 3.50
C PRO A 162 -12.60 15.85 4.60
N TYR A 163 -11.86 16.41 5.56
CA TYR A 163 -11.61 15.72 6.81
C TYR A 163 -12.91 15.80 7.62
N GLU A 164 -13.93 15.07 7.18
CA GLU A 164 -15.02 14.67 8.05
C GLU A 164 -14.38 13.78 9.11
N LYS A 165 -13.89 14.43 10.17
CA LYS A 165 -13.94 13.89 11.51
C LYS A 165 -15.42 13.63 11.73
N LYS A 166 -15.89 12.49 11.23
CA LYS A 166 -17.06 11.81 11.74
C LYS A 166 -16.67 11.50 13.17
N LYS A 167 -16.86 12.49 14.05
CA LYS A 167 -17.13 12.31 15.46
C LYS A 167 -18.28 11.32 15.39
N ARG A 168 -17.95 10.02 15.46
CA ARG A 168 -18.91 9.00 15.83
C ARG A 168 -19.25 9.38 17.25
N LYS A 169 -20.17 10.34 17.33
CA LYS A 169 -21.05 10.61 18.44
C LYS A 169 -21.42 9.20 18.87
N ARG A 170 -20.92 8.81 20.04
CA ARG A 170 -21.50 7.75 20.82
C ARG A 170 -22.98 8.13 20.87
N ALA A 171 -23.77 7.54 19.98
CA ALA A 171 -25.20 7.71 19.96
C ALA A 171 -25.68 6.87 21.14
N ALA A 172 -25.56 7.44 22.33
CA ALA A 172 -26.58 7.24 23.33
C ALA A 172 -27.86 7.84 22.72
N ALA A 173 -28.88 7.00 22.61
CA ALA A 173 -30.21 7.38 22.18
C ALA A 173 -30.87 8.33 23.21
N GLY A 174 -31.84 9.10 22.70
CA GLY A 174 -32.80 9.91 23.45
C GLY A 174 -32.36 11.36 23.60
N GLY A 175 -33.10 12.39 23.19
CA GLY A 175 -34.45 12.56 22.67
C GLY A 175 -34.73 14.07 22.78
N SER A 176 -35.36 14.69 21.78
CA SER A 176 -35.73 16.12 21.84
C SER A 176 -36.95 16.32 22.74
N GLY A 177 -36.92 17.38 23.57
CA GLY A 177 -38.10 17.90 24.26
C GLY A 177 -37.74 19.03 25.23
N SER A 178 -38.15 20.26 24.90
CA SER A 178 -37.99 21.48 25.69
C SER A 178 -39.14 21.64 26.71
N GLY A 179 -38.86 22.18 27.91
CA GLY A 179 -39.88 22.62 28.87
C GLY A 179 -39.40 22.54 30.33
N GLY A 180 -39.29 23.69 31.02
CA GLY A 180 -38.60 23.81 32.32
C GLY A 180 -39.42 23.60 33.59
N GLY A 181 -38.76 23.80 34.73
CA GLY A 181 -39.36 23.88 36.08
C GLY A 181 -38.50 23.24 37.18
N SER A 182 -38.10 24.04 38.16
CA SER A 182 -37.21 23.74 39.29
C SER A 182 -37.74 22.72 40.32
N SER A 183 -36.84 21.94 40.95
CA SER A 183 -36.55 21.94 42.41
C SER A 183 -35.97 20.61 42.94
N SER A 184 -34.95 20.77 43.79
CA SER A 184 -34.52 20.01 44.99
C SER A 184 -34.92 18.53 45.21
N GLY A 185 -33.93 17.69 45.57
CA GLY A 185 -34.18 16.51 46.41
C GLY A 185 -33.20 15.34 46.20
N ALA A 186 -32.44 15.00 47.24
CA ALA A 186 -31.55 13.85 47.33
C ALA A 186 -32.31 12.53 47.56
N ALA A 187 -31.78 11.38 47.10
CA ALA A 187 -31.76 10.09 47.81
C ALA A 187 -31.16 8.94 46.95
N VAL A 188 -30.71 7.91 47.67
CA VAL A 188 -29.89 6.74 47.34
C VAL A 188 -30.77 5.48 47.08
N ARG A 189 -30.22 4.45 46.40
CA ARG A 189 -30.31 2.95 46.63
C ARG A 189 -30.53 2.15 45.32
N VAL A 190 -29.64 1.24 44.86
CA VAL A 190 -29.34 -0.22 45.10
C VAL A 190 -30.35 -1.23 44.47
N GLU A 191 -29.79 -2.33 43.91
CA GLU A 191 -30.30 -3.69 43.55
C GLU A 191 -30.68 -3.90 42.05
N ASP A 192 -29.92 -4.70 41.27
CA ASP A 192 -29.90 -6.18 41.05
C ASP A 192 -31.07 -6.68 40.16
N ASP A 193 -30.80 -7.25 38.97
CA ASP A 193 -31.48 -8.43 38.38
C ASP A 193 -30.99 -8.81 36.94
N ASP A 194 -30.60 -10.09 36.82
CA ASP A 194 -30.82 -11.15 35.82
C ASP A 194 -30.92 -10.97 34.27
N GLY A 195 -30.38 -11.99 33.57
CA GLY A 195 -30.79 -12.44 32.23
C GLY A 195 -30.11 -11.75 31.03
N GLY A 196 -29.57 -12.39 29.99
CA GLY A 196 -29.71 -13.75 29.49
C GLY A 196 -29.65 -13.69 27.94
N GLY A 197 -28.75 -14.46 27.32
CA GLY A 197 -28.84 -15.09 25.99
C GLY A 197 -29.06 -14.27 24.71
N GLY A 198 -28.35 -14.66 23.63
CA GLY A 198 -28.87 -14.50 22.25
C GLY A 198 -27.82 -14.22 21.18
N GLY A 199 -27.43 -15.26 20.44
CA GLY A 199 -26.57 -15.17 19.26
C GLY A 199 -27.23 -14.50 18.05
N GLY A 200 -26.42 -14.22 17.03
CA GLY A 200 -26.87 -13.68 15.76
C GLY A 200 -25.70 -13.58 14.78
N ASP A 201 -25.66 -14.56 13.89
CA ASP A 201 -24.68 -14.78 12.83
C ASP A 201 -24.92 -13.77 11.70
N GLY A 202 -23.85 -13.19 11.16
CA GLY A 202 -23.92 -12.16 10.13
C GLY A 202 -22.86 -12.36 9.07
N GLU A 203 -23.11 -13.32 8.18
CA GLU A 203 -22.43 -13.49 6.89
C GLU A 203 -22.52 -12.20 6.05
N GLY A 204 -21.37 -11.77 5.52
CA GLY A 204 -21.23 -10.62 4.64
C GLY A 204 -20.24 -10.93 3.53
N ASP A 205 -20.74 -11.62 2.51
CA ASP A 205 -20.12 -11.84 1.21
C ASP A 205 -19.95 -10.50 0.45
N GLY A 206 -18.84 -10.36 -0.27
CA GLY A 206 -18.54 -9.13 -1.01
C GLY A 206 -17.23 -9.19 -1.77
N GLY A 207 -17.12 -10.15 -2.69
CA GLY A 207 -16.02 -10.26 -3.65
C GLY A 207 -16.04 -9.15 -4.69
N GLY A 208 -14.92 -8.41 -4.81
CA GLY A 208 -14.67 -7.42 -5.86
C GLY A 208 -13.42 -7.77 -6.64
N ILE A 209 -13.60 -8.32 -7.84
CA ILE A 209 -12.56 -8.66 -8.81
C ILE A 209 -11.89 -7.39 -9.38
N ILE A 210 -10.55 -7.38 -9.39
CA ILE A 210 -9.75 -6.38 -10.10
C ILE A 210 -9.48 -6.84 -11.54
N SER A 211 -9.82 -5.99 -12.51
CA SER A 211 -9.49 -6.19 -13.92
C SER A 211 -8.07 -5.70 -14.18
N SER A 212 -7.18 -6.63 -14.54
CA SER A 212 -5.82 -6.37 -14.99
C SER A 212 -5.85 -5.86 -16.44
N SER A 213 -5.26 -4.70 -16.69
CA SER A 213 -4.89 -4.27 -18.04
C SER A 213 -3.37 -4.27 -18.15
N GLU A 214 -2.88 -5.18 -18.98
CA GLU A 214 -1.47 -5.35 -19.33
C GLU A 214 -1.02 -4.21 -20.24
N VAL A 215 0.11 -3.58 -19.91
CA VAL A 215 0.79 -2.63 -20.80
C VAL A 215 2.01 -3.33 -21.37
N VAL A 216 1.88 -3.72 -22.63
CA VAL A 216 2.96 -4.18 -23.51
C VAL A 216 3.92 -3.03 -23.79
N VAL A 217 5.22 -3.25 -23.59
CA VAL A 217 6.29 -2.33 -24.00
C VAL A 217 6.95 -2.83 -25.28
N PRO A 218 7.12 -2.01 -26.34
CA PRO A 218 7.92 -2.40 -27.49
C PRO A 218 9.42 -2.21 -27.21
N VAL A 219 10.20 -3.26 -27.48
CA VAL A 219 11.66 -3.24 -27.58
C VAL A 219 12.06 -2.57 -28.90
N THR A 220 12.84 -1.50 -28.83
CA THR A 220 13.60 -0.97 -29.97
C THR A 220 15.01 -1.56 -29.94
N SER A 221 15.29 -2.46 -30.87
CA SER A 221 16.63 -2.95 -31.18
C SER A 221 17.43 -1.88 -31.91
N THR A 222 18.67 -1.68 -31.50
CA THR A 222 19.72 -0.98 -32.25
C THR A 222 20.78 -2.00 -32.62
N VAL A 223 20.98 -2.19 -33.93
CA VAL A 223 22.26 -2.53 -34.56
C VAL A 223 22.34 -1.81 -35.89
#